data_AF-A0A976KL05-F1
#
_entry.id   AF-A0A976KL05-F1
#
_cell.length_a   1.000
_cell.length_b   1.000
_cell.length_c   1.000
_cell.angle_alpha   90.00
_cell.angle_beta   90.00
_cell.angle_gamma   90.00
#
_symmetry.space_group_name_H-M   'P 1'
#
loop_
_entity.id
_entity.type
_entity.pdbx_description
1 polymer ?
#
loop_
_entity_poly.entity_id
_entity_poly.type
_entity_poly.pdbx_seq_one_letter_code
_entity_poly.pdbx_strand_id
1 'polypeptide(L)'
;MKEIKTLLFMALFISLQCNATDRYEASSPILTDTPSANSQQILPGVEGHSPPIVFDAVLHNREEILSMLRQAEKLAITPNPSDRPEKIALILHGPEVELFRISQYQQNREIIDLAAKLDAFNVVDVKMCSTMLGHRNIKESDIPAFIDIVPYGPDEVQKLVRKGYI
;
A
#
# COMPACT_ATOMS: atom_id res chain seq x y z
N MET A 1 -48.55 30.44 21.75
CA MET A 1 -49.08 30.08 20.42
C MET A 1 -48.58 28.67 20.12
N LYS A 2 -49.51 27.74 19.88
CA LYS A 2 -49.34 26.28 19.87
C LYS A 2 -48.91 25.77 18.49
N GLU A 3 -48.07 24.72 18.51
CA GLU A 3 -48.07 23.50 17.68
C GLU A 3 -48.47 23.57 16.20
N ILE A 4 -47.62 23.04 15.30
CA ILE A 4 -48.03 22.06 14.28
C ILE A 4 -46.86 21.08 14.05
N LYS A 5 -47.00 19.88 14.63
CA LYS A 5 -46.36 18.62 14.22
C LYS A 5 -47.44 17.80 13.49
N THR A 6 -47.26 17.47 12.21
CA THR A 6 -48.03 16.43 11.51
C THR A 6 -47.17 15.89 10.35
N LEU A 7 -46.49 14.75 10.53
CA LEU A 7 -46.89 13.43 10.00
C LEU A 7 -47.23 13.40 8.50
N LEU A 8 -46.37 12.73 7.71
CA LEU A 8 -46.83 11.84 6.65
C LEU A 8 -45.80 10.73 6.39
N PHE A 9 -45.91 9.67 7.19
CA PHE A 9 -45.43 8.33 6.87
C PHE A 9 -46.53 7.69 6.02
N MET A 10 -46.34 7.50 4.70
CA MET A 10 -47.09 6.49 3.97
C MET A 10 -46.45 6.12 2.62
N ALA A 11 -45.93 4.90 2.60
CA ALA A 11 -45.90 3.93 1.51
C ALA A 11 -46.02 4.41 0.05
N LEU A 12 -45.01 4.05 -0.75
CA LEU A 12 -45.28 3.53 -2.09
C LEU A 12 -44.33 2.36 -2.42
N PHE A 13 -44.75 1.17 -1.99
CA PHE A 13 -44.39 -0.10 -2.61
C PHE A 13 -45.18 -0.22 -3.92
N ILE A 14 -44.52 -0.24 -5.07
CA ILE A 14 -45.04 -0.92 -6.26
C ILE A 14 -43.90 -1.69 -6.91
N SER A 15 -44.05 -3.01 -6.89
CA SER A 15 -43.23 -3.98 -7.60
C SER A 15 -43.72 -4.16 -9.05
N LEU A 16 -42.77 -4.60 -9.89
CA LEU A 16 -42.88 -5.71 -10.86
C LEU A 16 -43.27 -5.43 -12.34
N GLN A 17 -42.40 -6.00 -13.21
CA GLN A 17 -42.58 -6.50 -14.60
C GLN A 17 -42.80 -5.46 -15.71
N CYS A 18 -42.40 -5.64 -16.97
CA CYS A 18 -41.66 -6.65 -17.76
C CYS A 18 -41.41 -5.94 -19.12
N ASN A 19 -40.37 -6.30 -19.88
CA ASN A 19 -40.55 -6.78 -21.26
C ASN A 19 -39.22 -6.96 -21.98
N ALA A 20 -39.02 -8.21 -22.40
CA ALA A 20 -38.02 -8.65 -23.35
C ALA A 20 -38.32 -8.08 -24.74
N THR A 21 -37.26 -7.69 -25.45
CA THR A 21 -37.28 -7.45 -26.90
C THR A 21 -36.29 -8.38 -27.58
N ASP A 22 -36.86 -9.46 -28.10
CA ASP A 22 -36.86 -9.89 -29.50
C ASP A 22 -35.55 -10.10 -30.30
N ARG A 23 -35.53 -11.28 -30.92
CA ARG A 23 -34.96 -11.66 -32.23
C ARG A 23 -33.47 -11.90 -32.35
N TYR A 24 -33.09 -13.18 -32.32
CA TYR A 24 -32.15 -13.75 -33.28
C TYR A 24 -32.61 -15.14 -33.72
N GLU A 25 -33.12 -15.20 -34.96
CA GLU A 25 -33.38 -16.42 -35.70
C GLU A 25 -32.38 -16.47 -36.87
N ALA A 26 -31.48 -17.45 -36.83
CA ALA A 26 -30.81 -17.95 -38.03
C ALA A 26 -30.22 -19.34 -37.75
N SER A 27 -30.67 -20.27 -38.56
CA SER A 27 -30.37 -21.70 -38.68
C SER A 27 -28.94 -22.06 -39.11
N SER A 28 -28.35 -23.08 -38.46
CA SER A 28 -27.59 -24.29 -38.90
C SER A 28 -26.78 -24.28 -40.22
N PRO A 29 -25.66 -25.05 -40.38
CA PRO A 29 -25.56 -26.49 -40.00
C PRO A 29 -24.19 -27.13 -39.61
N ILE A 30 -24.30 -28.23 -38.84
CA ILE A 30 -23.67 -29.58 -38.90
C ILE A 30 -22.13 -29.79 -38.78
N LEU A 31 -21.82 -30.66 -37.79
CA LEU A 31 -20.68 -31.55 -37.48
C LEU A 31 -19.56 -31.80 -38.50
N THR A 32 -18.33 -31.90 -37.97
CA THR A 32 -17.44 -33.07 -38.18
C THR A 32 -16.65 -33.40 -36.91
N ASP A 33 -16.32 -34.68 -36.78
CA ASP A 33 -15.93 -35.42 -35.57
C ASP A 33 -14.40 -35.61 -35.46
N THR A 34 -13.86 -35.43 -34.23
CA THR A 34 -12.73 -36.12 -33.55
C THR A 34 -11.30 -36.17 -34.18
N PRO A 35 -10.25 -36.67 -33.48
CA PRO A 35 -9.52 -36.13 -32.31
C PRO A 35 -8.02 -35.88 -32.60
N SER A 36 -7.36 -34.93 -31.92
CA SER A 36 -5.89 -35.00 -31.80
C SER A 36 -5.42 -34.46 -30.46
N ALA A 37 -4.76 -35.34 -29.72
CA ALA A 37 -4.08 -35.06 -28.47
C ALA A 37 -3.10 -33.89 -28.62
N ASN A 38 -3.16 -32.94 -27.70
CA ASN A 38 -1.95 -32.37 -27.15
C ASN A 38 -2.19 -31.95 -25.70
N SER A 39 -1.64 -32.74 -24.78
CA SER A 39 -1.41 -32.33 -23.42
C SER A 39 -0.33 -31.24 -23.43
N GLN A 40 -0.73 -29.99 -23.27
CA GLN A 40 0.15 -28.97 -22.73
C GLN A 40 -0.54 -28.37 -21.51
N GLN A 41 0.04 -28.69 -20.36
CA GLN A 41 -0.31 -28.18 -19.05
C GLN A 41 -0.36 -26.65 -19.09
N ILE A 42 -1.52 -26.09 -18.79
CA ILE A 42 -1.63 -24.66 -18.48
C ILE A 42 -1.09 -24.51 -17.06
N LEU A 43 0.12 -23.96 -16.95
CA LEU A 43 0.74 -23.55 -15.70
C LEU A 43 -0.21 -22.59 -14.95
N PRO A 44 -0.34 -22.69 -13.61
CA PRO A 44 -1.14 -21.74 -12.85
C PRO A 44 -0.55 -20.34 -13.00
N GLY A 45 -1.44 -19.35 -13.10
CA GLY A 45 -1.15 -17.97 -13.46
C GLY A 45 0.02 -17.37 -12.70
N VAL A 46 0.89 -16.70 -13.44
CA VAL A 46 1.80 -15.71 -12.87
C VAL A 46 0.92 -14.52 -12.48
N GLU A 47 0.44 -14.56 -11.24
CA GLU A 47 -0.15 -13.42 -10.55
C GLU A 47 0.79 -12.22 -10.74
N GLY A 48 0.31 -11.17 -11.41
CA GLY A 48 1.06 -9.95 -11.68
C GLY A 48 1.33 -9.20 -10.38
N HIS A 49 2.41 -9.57 -9.69
CA HIS A 49 2.89 -8.91 -8.49
C HIS A 49 3.80 -7.74 -8.88
N SER A 50 3.45 -6.55 -8.42
CA SER A 50 4.31 -5.37 -8.52
C SER A 50 5.50 -5.51 -7.56
N PRO A 51 6.74 -5.30 -8.01
CA PRO A 51 7.93 -5.53 -7.20
C PRO A 51 7.96 -4.62 -5.96
N PRO A 52 8.60 -5.04 -4.87
CA PRO A 52 8.82 -4.18 -3.72
C PRO A 52 9.80 -3.05 -4.07
N ILE A 53 9.67 -1.90 -3.40
CA ILE A 53 10.43 -0.69 -3.68
C ILE A 53 11.28 -0.32 -2.47
N VAL A 54 12.55 0.04 -2.69
CA VAL A 54 13.41 0.59 -1.63
C VAL A 54 13.58 2.09 -1.82
N PHE A 55 13.19 2.86 -0.82
CA PHE A 55 13.54 4.26 -0.71
C PHE A 55 14.78 4.38 0.16
N ASP A 56 15.89 4.68 -0.50
CA ASP A 56 17.10 5.14 0.15
C ASP A 56 16.92 6.61 0.53
N ALA A 57 16.48 6.87 1.77
CA ALA A 57 16.21 8.23 2.18
C ALA A 57 17.52 8.92 2.56
N VAL A 58 18.14 9.53 1.56
CA VAL A 58 18.92 10.77 1.74
C VAL A 58 18.00 11.96 1.45
N LEU A 59 16.78 11.93 1.97
CA LEU A 59 15.82 13.03 1.81
C LEU A 59 16.09 14.06 2.90
N HIS A 60 16.38 15.30 2.49
CA HIS A 60 17.03 16.27 3.36
C HIS A 60 16.06 17.00 4.30
N ASN A 61 14.74 16.84 4.12
CA ASN A 61 13.76 17.55 4.94
C ASN A 61 12.47 16.78 5.20
N ARG A 62 11.76 17.29 6.21
CA ARG A 62 10.52 16.77 6.77
C ARG A 62 9.41 16.60 5.72
N GLU A 63 9.26 17.56 4.83
CA GLU A 63 8.17 17.64 3.87
C GLU A 63 8.28 16.57 2.78
N GLU A 64 9.50 16.27 2.32
CA GLU A 64 9.76 15.21 1.35
C GLU A 64 9.36 13.83 1.90
N ILE A 65 9.77 13.53 3.13
CA ILE A 65 9.42 12.26 3.80
C ILE A 65 7.91 12.15 3.97
N LEU A 66 7.25 13.23 4.43
CA LEU A 66 5.79 13.24 4.58
C LEU A 66 5.07 13.02 3.24
N SER A 67 5.54 13.67 2.17
CA SER A 67 4.96 13.53 0.84
C SER A 67 5.05 12.09 0.33
N MET A 68 6.23 11.47 0.49
CA MET A 68 6.46 10.07 0.13
C MET A 68 5.56 9.12 0.94
N LEU A 69 5.44 9.31 2.25
CA LEU A 69 4.56 8.49 3.09
C LEU A 69 3.08 8.64 2.69
N ARG A 70 2.62 9.86 2.36
CA ARG A 70 1.27 10.09 1.84
C ARG A 70 1.04 9.41 0.48
N GLN A 71 2.06 9.40 -0.37
CA GLN A 71 2.00 8.66 -1.64
C GLN A 71 1.92 7.15 -1.40
N ALA A 72 2.70 6.60 -0.47
CA ALA A 72 2.63 5.20 -0.07
C ALA A 72 1.23 4.84 0.48
N GLU A 73 0.65 5.70 1.32
CA GLU A 73 -0.72 5.53 1.82
C GLU A 73 -1.75 5.47 0.68
N LYS A 74 -1.65 6.39 -0.29
CA LYS A 74 -2.53 6.43 -1.46
C LYS A 74 -2.42 5.14 -2.30
N LEU A 75 -1.21 4.64 -2.49
CA LEU A 75 -0.98 3.37 -3.21
C LEU A 75 -1.56 2.19 -2.44
N ALA A 76 -1.46 2.18 -1.11
CA ALA A 76 -1.96 1.10 -0.28
C ALA A 76 -3.49 0.93 -0.34
N ILE A 77 -4.23 2.03 -0.52
CA ILE A 77 -5.70 2.01 -0.62
C ILE A 77 -6.21 1.86 -2.07
N THR A 78 -5.31 1.69 -3.04
CA THR A 78 -5.70 1.52 -4.44
C THR A 78 -6.40 0.15 -4.61
N PRO A 79 -7.59 0.07 -5.26
CA PRO A 79 -8.38 -1.15 -5.30
C PRO A 79 -7.71 -2.33 -6.01
N ASN A 80 -6.82 -2.06 -6.97
CA ASN A 80 -6.17 -3.07 -7.78
C ASN A 80 -4.82 -3.48 -7.15
N PRO A 81 -4.66 -4.74 -6.70
CA PRO A 81 -3.42 -5.23 -6.11
C PRO A 81 -2.22 -5.18 -7.06
N SER A 82 -2.44 -5.28 -8.38
CA SER A 82 -1.35 -5.23 -9.36
C SER A 82 -0.73 -3.84 -9.50
N ASP A 83 -1.45 -2.79 -9.11
CA ASP A 83 -1.02 -1.39 -9.24
C ASP A 83 -0.29 -0.86 -7.99
N ARG A 84 -0.12 -1.69 -6.96
CA ARG A 84 0.55 -1.34 -5.70
C ARG A 84 1.83 -2.14 -5.52
N PRO A 85 2.94 -1.52 -5.09
CA PRO A 85 4.15 -2.27 -4.73
C PRO A 85 3.81 -3.26 -3.62
N GLU A 86 4.41 -4.45 -3.68
CA GLU A 86 4.20 -5.49 -2.67
C GLU A 86 4.51 -4.98 -1.27
N LYS A 87 5.65 -4.29 -1.14
CA LYS A 87 6.13 -3.68 0.09
C LYS A 87 7.08 -2.54 -0.22
N ILE A 88 7.03 -1.48 0.57
CA ILE A 88 7.97 -0.36 0.50
C ILE A 88 8.93 -0.48 1.69
N ALA A 89 10.23 -0.32 1.46
CA ALA A 89 11.22 -0.17 2.52
C ALA A 89 11.72 1.28 2.56
N LEU A 90 11.67 1.93 3.72
CA LEU A 90 12.20 3.27 3.95
C LEU A 90 13.45 3.17 4.82
N ILE A 91 14.61 3.47 4.25
CA ILE A 91 15.89 3.42 4.97
C ILE A 91 16.33 4.84 5.37
N LEU A 92 16.30 5.13 6.67
CA LEU A 92 16.72 6.40 7.26
C LEU A 92 18.19 6.31 7.65
N HIS A 93 19.07 7.01 6.93
CA HIS A 93 20.52 6.91 7.15
C HIS A 93 21.27 8.24 7.01
N GLY A 94 20.55 9.36 6.90
CA GLY A 94 21.02 10.73 6.87
C GLY A 94 20.57 11.58 8.07
N PRO A 95 20.50 12.92 7.92
CA PRO A 95 20.06 13.85 8.97
C PRO A 95 18.64 13.64 9.50
N GLU A 96 17.78 13.07 8.67
CA GLU A 96 16.36 12.86 8.95
C GLU A 96 16.08 11.93 10.14
N VAL A 97 17.06 11.15 10.60
CA VAL A 97 16.92 10.32 11.82
C VAL A 97 16.54 11.15 13.06
N GLU A 98 16.89 12.44 13.09
CA GLU A 98 16.50 13.35 14.17
C GLU A 98 14.99 13.60 14.23
N LEU A 99 14.30 13.54 13.09
CA LEU A 99 12.86 13.79 13.01
C LEU A 99 12.06 12.75 13.79
N PHE A 100 12.59 11.53 13.88
CA PHE A 100 11.91 10.38 14.49
C PHE A 100 12.25 10.20 15.96
N ARG A 101 13.05 11.07 16.58
CA ARG A 101 13.33 10.96 18.03
C ARG A 101 12.05 11.10 18.83
N ILE A 102 11.91 10.30 19.90
CA ILE A 102 10.79 10.39 20.85
C ILE A 102 10.65 11.81 21.41
N SER A 103 11.77 12.50 21.68
CA SER A 103 11.76 13.89 22.16
C SER A 103 11.23 14.90 21.14
N GLN A 104 11.26 14.58 19.84
CA GLN A 104 10.78 15.41 18.73
C GLN A 104 9.34 15.05 18.32
N TYR A 105 8.70 14.12 19.04
CA TYR A 105 7.40 13.59 18.66
C TYR A 105 6.33 14.67 18.54
N GLN A 106 6.28 15.64 19.46
CA GLN A 106 5.26 16.68 19.41
C GLN A 106 5.34 17.52 18.14
N GLN A 107 6.55 17.81 17.66
CA GLN A 107 6.81 18.58 16.46
C GLN A 107 6.61 17.75 15.18
N ASN A 108 6.90 16.45 15.24
CA ASN A 108 6.90 15.55 14.08
C ASN A 108 5.78 14.52 14.10
N ARG A 109 4.76 14.71 14.95
CA ARG A 109 3.66 13.77 15.19
C ARG A 109 3.05 13.24 13.91
N GLU A 110 2.77 14.14 12.97
CA GLU A 110 2.15 13.78 11.68
C GLU A 110 2.97 12.72 10.91
N ILE A 111 4.29 12.88 10.85
CA ILE A 111 5.17 11.96 10.12
C ILE A 111 5.35 10.67 10.88
N ILE A 112 5.57 10.75 12.20
CA ILE A 112 5.79 9.58 13.04
C ILE A 112 4.52 8.71 13.07
N ASP A 113 3.35 9.31 13.25
CA ASP A 113 2.07 8.60 13.29
C ASP A 113 1.75 7.96 11.94
N LEU A 114 1.99 8.67 10.82
CA LEU A 114 1.77 8.12 9.50
C LEU A 114 2.73 6.97 9.19
N ALA A 115 4.01 7.12 9.52
CA ALA A 115 5.00 6.05 9.36
C ALA A 115 4.63 4.81 10.19
N ALA A 116 4.28 5.01 11.47
CA ALA A 116 3.84 3.93 12.35
C ALA A 116 2.57 3.23 11.85
N LYS A 117 1.61 4.01 11.33
CA LYS A 117 0.40 3.46 10.71
C LYS A 117 0.74 2.58 9.50
N LEU A 118 1.59 3.07 8.60
CA LEU A 118 1.95 2.34 7.38
C LEU A 118 2.79 1.09 7.67
N ASP A 119 3.63 1.12 8.70
CA ASP A 119 4.36 -0.04 9.20
C ASP A 119 3.42 -1.09 9.80
N ALA A 120 2.49 -0.67 10.66
CA ALA A 120 1.49 -1.57 11.25
C ALA A 120 0.61 -2.28 10.21
N PHE A 121 0.41 -1.67 9.03
CA PHE A 121 -0.32 -2.27 7.91
C PHE A 121 0.58 -3.02 6.90
N ASN A 122 1.86 -3.21 7.19
CA ASN A 122 2.87 -3.81 6.30
C ASN A 122 3.00 -3.12 4.94
N VAL A 123 2.69 -1.82 4.87
CA VAL A 123 2.84 -1.04 3.63
C VAL A 123 4.26 -0.51 3.51
N VAL A 124 4.78 0.08 4.58
CA VAL A 124 6.13 0.67 4.64
C VAL A 124 6.88 0.07 5.82
N ASP A 125 8.02 -0.55 5.55
CA ASP A 125 8.95 -1.03 6.58
C ASP A 125 10.03 0.03 6.81
N VAL A 126 10.00 0.63 8.00
CA VAL A 126 10.87 1.75 8.35
C VAL A 126 12.11 1.24 9.07
N LYS A 127 13.28 1.49 8.50
CA LYS A 127 14.56 1.09 9.07
C LYS A 127 15.45 2.31 9.31
N MET A 128 16.32 2.23 10.32
CA MET A 128 17.18 3.32 10.71
C MET A 128 18.62 2.89 10.99
N CYS A 129 19.57 3.64 10.46
CA CYS A 129 21.00 3.36 10.52
C CYS A 129 21.60 3.66 11.90
N SER A 130 22.02 2.62 12.63
CA SER A 130 22.70 2.73 13.94
C SER A 130 23.99 3.55 13.87
N THR A 131 24.76 3.41 12.77
CA THR A 131 25.96 4.26 12.55
C THR A 131 25.60 5.75 12.54
N MET A 132 24.48 6.12 11.91
CA MET A 132 24.03 7.52 11.87
C MET A 132 23.49 7.99 13.23
N LEU A 133 22.82 7.11 13.98
CA LEU A 133 22.43 7.40 15.37
C LEU A 133 23.66 7.72 16.24
N GLY A 134 24.71 6.92 16.11
CA GLY A 134 26.00 7.15 16.77
C GLY A 134 26.62 8.49 16.39
N HIS A 135 26.66 8.83 15.09
CA HIS A 135 27.19 10.11 14.60
C HIS A 135 26.42 11.33 15.14
N ARG A 136 25.15 11.17 15.51
CA ARG A 136 24.28 12.24 16.02
C ARG A 136 24.05 12.20 17.53
N ASN A 137 24.77 11.32 18.24
CA ASN A 137 24.60 11.10 19.68
C ASN A 137 23.14 10.80 20.07
N ILE A 138 22.44 10.02 19.24
CA ILE A 138 21.08 9.55 19.50
C ILE A 138 21.17 8.11 19.99
N LYS A 139 20.47 7.81 21.09
CA LYS A 139 20.40 6.43 21.61
C LYS A 139 19.29 5.69 20.91
N GLU A 140 19.45 4.37 20.73
CA GLU A 140 18.37 3.51 20.21
C GLU A 140 17.10 3.59 21.09
N SER A 141 17.26 3.78 22.41
CA SER A 141 16.15 4.01 23.34
C SER A 141 15.34 5.29 23.08
N ASP A 142 15.90 6.23 22.31
CA ASP A 142 15.24 7.48 21.94
C ASP A 142 14.46 7.33 20.62
N ILE A 143 14.41 6.13 20.03
CA ILE A 143 13.74 5.84 18.76
C ILE A 143 12.44 5.06 19.01
N PRO A 144 11.33 5.38 18.32
CA PRO A 144 10.10 4.61 18.37
C PRO A 144 10.32 3.14 18.04
N ALA A 145 9.68 2.25 18.81
CA ALA A 145 9.91 0.80 18.74
C ALA A 145 9.48 0.14 17.42
N PHE A 146 8.66 0.81 16.59
CA PHE A 146 8.27 0.28 15.27
C PHE A 146 9.39 0.43 14.22
N ILE A 147 10.45 1.18 14.53
CA ILE A 147 11.55 1.41 13.59
C ILE A 147 12.62 0.34 13.82
N ASP A 148 12.92 -0.43 12.77
CA ASP A 148 13.97 -1.43 12.79
C ASP A 148 15.35 -0.76 12.75
N ILE A 149 16.19 -1.04 13.75
CA ILE A 149 17.57 -0.55 13.73
C ILE A 149 18.46 -1.50 12.90
N VAL A 150 19.16 -0.93 11.92
CA VAL A 150 20.11 -1.65 11.06
C VAL A 150 21.53 -1.09 11.26
N PRO A 151 22.59 -1.93 11.16
CA PRO A 151 23.96 -1.45 11.43
C PRO A 151 24.41 -0.30 10.53
N TYR A 152 24.15 -0.41 9.22
CA TYR A 152 24.58 0.56 8.22
C TYR A 152 23.58 0.66 7.06
N GLY A 153 23.06 1.86 6.81
CA GLY A 153 22.01 2.13 5.82
C GLY A 153 22.37 1.73 4.39
N PRO A 154 23.51 2.17 3.83
CA PRO A 154 23.90 1.83 2.47
C PRO A 154 24.02 0.31 2.22
N ASP A 155 24.50 -0.45 3.20
CA ASP A 155 24.56 -1.91 3.11
C ASP A 155 23.17 -2.55 3.15
N GLU A 156 22.26 -1.97 3.94
CA GLU A 156 20.86 -2.40 4.01
C GLU A 156 20.16 -2.21 2.67
N VAL A 157 20.36 -1.06 2.01
CA VAL A 157 19.83 -0.80 0.66
C VAL A 157 20.33 -1.85 -0.32
N GLN A 158 21.64 -2.08 -0.38
CA GLN A 158 22.20 -3.12 -1.25
C GLN A 158 21.66 -4.51 -0.92
N LYS A 159 21.42 -4.82 0.35
CA LYS A 159 20.81 -6.08 0.79
C LYS A 159 19.39 -6.21 0.26
N LEU A 160 18.60 -5.14 0.29
CA LEU A 160 17.23 -5.13 -0.23
C LEU A 160 17.21 -5.25 -1.76
N VAL A 161 18.09 -4.53 -2.46
CA VAL A 161 18.22 -4.66 -3.92
C VAL A 161 18.54 -6.09 -4.33
N ARG A 162 19.45 -6.77 -3.62
CA ARG A 162 19.73 -8.21 -3.84
C ARG A 162 18.53 -9.13 -3.57
N LYS A 163 17.55 -8.67 -2.80
CA LYS A 163 16.29 -9.39 -2.52
C LYS A 163 15.19 -9.10 -3.54
N GLY A 164 15.46 -8.29 -4.57
CA GLY A 164 14.51 -7.96 -5.62
C GLY A 164 13.74 -6.66 -5.38
N TYR A 165 14.16 -5.84 -4.42
CA TYR A 165 13.69 -4.45 -4.34
C TYR A 165 14.28 -3.66 -5.51
N ILE A 166 13.46 -2.79 -6.11
CA ILE A 166 13.88 -1.89 -7.20
C ILE A 166 13.97 -0.43 -6.74
#